data_AF-A0A924BPB2-F1
#
_entry.id   AF-A0A924BPB2-F1
#
_cell.length_a   1.000
_cell.length_b   1.000
_cell.length_c   1.000
_cell.angle_alpha   90.00
_cell.angle_beta   90.00
_cell.angle_gamma   90.00
#
_symmetry.space_group_name_H-M   'P 1'
#
loop_
_entity.id
_entity.type
_entity.pdbx_description
1 polymer ?
#
loop_
_entity_poly.entity_id
_entity_poly.type
_entity_poly.pdbx_seq_one_letter_code
_entity_poly.pdbx_strand_id
1 'polypeptide(L)'
;MQVAASIFKAYDIRGVVPATVTEDVAEGIGKAFGSIALAQGESKVAVGRDGRLSGPSLSAALMRGLQAVGIEVIDVGMVTT
;
A
#
# COMPACT_ATOMS: atom_id res chain seq x y z
N MET A 1 3.85 -14.29 5.59
CA MET A 1 4.80 -13.22 5.21
C MET A 1 5.52 -12.73 6.47
N GLN A 2 6.85 -12.59 6.41
CA GLN A 2 7.63 -11.92 7.45
C GLN A 2 7.71 -10.42 7.13
N VAL A 3 7.37 -9.55 8.07
CA VAL A 3 7.46 -8.09 7.89
C VAL A 3 8.51 -7.53 8.85
N ALA A 4 9.43 -6.72 8.34
CA ALA A 4 10.43 -6.06 9.17
C ALA A 4 9.78 -4.90 9.94
N ALA A 5 9.60 -5.02 11.26
CA ALA A 5 8.96 -3.99 12.09
C ALA A 5 9.61 -2.60 11.94
N SER A 6 10.89 -2.55 11.60
CA SER A 6 11.64 -1.32 11.36
C SER A 6 11.11 -0.48 10.20
N ILE A 7 10.26 -0.99 9.31
CA ILE A 7 9.66 -0.20 8.23
C ILE A 7 8.56 0.73 8.73
N PHE A 8 7.92 0.42 9.87
CA PHE A 8 6.89 1.27 10.47
C PHE A 8 7.58 2.37 11.27
N LYS A 9 7.61 3.58 10.71
CA LYS A 9 8.18 4.76 11.34
C LYS A 9 7.10 5.54 12.10
N ALA A 10 7.50 6.63 12.73
CA ALA A 10 6.58 7.47 13.51
C ALA A 10 5.43 8.06 12.67
N TYR A 11 5.66 8.32 11.38
CA TYR A 11 4.71 9.07 10.54
C TYR A 11 4.28 8.34 9.26
N ASP A 12 4.96 7.26 8.89
CA ASP A 12 4.72 6.52 7.64
C ASP A 12 5.45 5.17 7.63
N ILE A 13 5.33 4.45 6.51
CA ILE A 13 6.02 3.20 6.26
C ILE A 13 7.14 3.45 5.24
N ARG A 14 8.39 3.16 5.62
CA ARG A 14 9.56 3.33 4.74
C ARG A 14 10.54 2.17 4.85
N GLY A 15 11.03 1.73 3.71
CA GLY A 15 12.09 0.73 3.62
C GLY A 15 12.78 0.71 2.27
N VAL A 16 13.61 -0.30 2.05
CA VAL A 16 14.43 -0.48 0.86
C VAL A 16 13.81 -1.57 -0.01
N VAL A 17 13.65 -1.30 -1.30
CA VAL A 17 13.18 -2.28 -2.29
C VAL A 17 14.38 -2.96 -2.94
N PRO A 18 14.39 -4.29 -3.14
CA PRO A 18 13.37 -5.28 -2.76
C PRO A 18 13.62 -5.96 -1.39
N ALA A 19 14.33 -5.30 -0.46
CA ALA A 19 14.81 -5.95 0.77
C ALA A 19 13.79 -5.93 1.92
N THR A 20 13.43 -4.73 2.41
CA THR A 20 12.52 -4.57 3.55
C THR A 20 11.11 -4.15 3.13
N VAL A 21 10.97 -3.62 1.91
CA VAL A 21 9.67 -3.40 1.25
C VAL A 21 9.65 -4.22 -0.03
N THR A 22 8.73 -5.18 -0.09
CA THR A 22 8.49 -6.09 -1.21
C THR A 22 7.04 -5.95 -1.69
N GLU A 23 6.70 -6.57 -2.82
CA GLU A 23 5.31 -6.63 -3.29
C GLU A 23 4.39 -7.32 -2.27
N ASP A 24 4.82 -8.43 -1.66
CA ASP A 24 4.05 -9.11 -0.61
C ASP A 24 3.77 -8.18 0.57
N VAL A 25 4.77 -7.40 0.99
CA VAL A 25 4.64 -6.41 2.07
C VAL A 25 3.65 -5.31 1.67
N ALA A 26 3.75 -4.78 0.45
CA ALA A 26 2.82 -3.76 -0.05
C ALA A 26 1.39 -4.28 -0.12
N GLU A 27 1.18 -5.52 -0.58
CA GLU A 27 -0.14 -6.16 -0.59
C GLU A 27 -0.68 -6.37 0.83
N GLY A 28 0.17 -6.81 1.76
CA GLY A 28 -0.20 -6.96 3.17
C GLY A 28 -0.59 -5.62 3.82
N ILE A 29 0.13 -4.54 3.51
CA ILE A 29 -0.21 -3.18 3.95
C ILE A 29 -1.56 -2.76 3.36
N GLY A 30 -1.82 -3.04 2.08
CA GLY A 30 -3.10 -2.75 1.44
C GLY A 30 -4.27 -3.44 2.16
N LYS A 31 -4.12 -4.73 2.50
CA LYS A 31 -5.13 -5.46 3.28
C LYS A 31 -5.34 -4.84 4.65
N ALA A 32 -4.26 -4.53 5.36
CA ALA A 32 -4.33 -3.94 6.70
C ALA A 32 -5.00 -2.55 6.70
N PHE A 33 -4.56 -1.65 5.82
CA PHE A 33 -5.13 -0.32 5.68
C PHE A 33 -6.60 -0.38 5.27
N GLY A 34 -6.94 -1.19 4.26
CA GLY A 34 -8.31 -1.33 3.79
C GLY A 34 -9.25 -1.90 4.85
N SER A 35 -8.78 -2.84 5.68
CA SER A 35 -9.58 -3.40 6.77
C SER A 35 -9.91 -2.34 7.83
N ILE A 36 -8.96 -1.46 8.14
CA ILE A 36 -9.17 -0.35 9.07
C ILE A 36 -10.12 0.69 8.46
N ALA A 37 -9.95 1.04 7.18
CA ALA A 37 -10.83 1.97 6.48
C ALA A 37 -12.29 1.48 6.50
N LEU A 38 -12.53 0.20 6.20
CA LEU A 38 -13.87 -0.40 6.26
C LEU A 38 -14.46 -0.36 7.67
N ALA A 39 -13.66 -0.65 8.69
CA ALA A 39 -14.09 -0.56 10.08
C ALA A 39 -14.48 0.87 10.49
N GLN A 40 -13.98 1.89 9.79
CA GLN A 40 -14.33 3.29 9.96
C GLN A 40 -15.47 3.76 9.03
N GLY A 41 -16.07 2.85 8.25
CA GLY A 41 -17.15 3.17 7.31
C GLY A 41 -16.68 3.67 5.94
N GLU A 42 -15.37 3.69 5.70
CA GLU A 42 -14.79 4.11 4.42
C GLU A 42 -14.63 2.91 3.48
N SER A 43 -15.21 3.00 2.28
CA SER A 43 -15.21 1.93 1.28
C SER A 43 -14.41 2.25 0.02
N LYS A 44 -13.84 3.47 -0.08
CA LYS A 44 -13.09 3.93 -1.24
C LYS A 44 -11.72 4.48 -0.82
N VAL A 45 -10.67 4.13 -1.56
CA VAL A 45 -9.31 4.63 -1.31
C VAL A 45 -8.67 5.06 -2.63
N ALA A 46 -8.18 6.30 -2.68
CA ALA A 46 -7.36 6.78 -3.78
C ALA A 46 -5.91 6.28 -3.61
N VAL A 47 -5.31 5.77 -4.70
CA VAL A 47 -3.92 5.31 -4.72
C VAL A 47 -3.15 6.08 -5.78
N GLY A 48 -2.11 6.78 -5.35
CA GLY A 48 -1.13 7.45 -6.21
C GLY A 48 0.28 6.98 -5.90
N ARG A 49 1.20 7.20 -6.83
CA ARG A 49 2.63 6.88 -6.66
C ARG A 49 3.53 7.98 -7.23
N ASP A 50 4.75 8.05 -6.72
CA ASP A 50 5.81 8.90 -7.28
C ASP A 50 6.48 8.25 -8.51
N GLY A 51 7.54 8.90 -9.00
CA GLY A 51 8.33 8.48 -10.17
C GLY A 51 9.41 7.43 -9.91
N ARG A 52 9.43 6.74 -8.77
CA ARG A 52 10.43 5.68 -8.50
C ARG A 52 10.22 4.47 -9.40
N LEU A 53 11.32 3.79 -9.74
CA LEU A 53 11.33 2.57 -10.57
C LEU A 53 10.47 1.44 -9.98
N SER A 54 10.42 1.33 -8.66
CA SER A 54 9.58 0.34 -7.95
C SER A 54 8.10 0.73 -7.86
N GLY A 55 7.74 1.95 -8.26
CA GLY A 55 6.39 2.49 -8.12
C GLY A 55 5.32 1.63 -8.79
N PRO A 56 5.46 1.24 -10.08
CA PRO A 56 4.46 0.44 -10.76
C PRO A 56 4.14 -0.89 -10.07
N SER A 57 5.16 -1.65 -9.62
CA SER A 57 4.91 -2.95 -8.98
C SER A 57 4.36 -2.83 -7.56
N LEU A 58 4.90 -1.90 -6.76
CA LEU A 58 4.44 -1.72 -5.38
C LEU A 58 3.03 -1.13 -5.29
N SER A 59 2.68 -0.16 -6.15
CA SER A 59 1.32 0.38 -6.21
C SER A 59 0.33 -0.70 -6.64
N ALA A 60 0.64 -1.50 -7.67
CA ALA A 60 -0.19 -2.62 -8.07
C ALA A 60 -0.42 -3.62 -6.93
N ALA A 61 0.63 -3.96 -6.17
CA ALA A 61 0.52 -4.83 -5.02
C ALA A 61 -0.35 -4.24 -3.89
N LEU A 62 -0.16 -2.96 -3.57
CA LEU A 62 -1.00 -2.24 -2.60
C LEU A 62 -2.47 -2.27 -3.01
N MET A 63 -2.77 -1.97 -4.28
CA MET A 63 -4.13 -2.00 -4.82
C MET A 63 -4.77 -3.38 -4.75
N ARG A 64 -4.03 -4.46 -5.06
CA ARG A 64 -4.51 -5.84 -4.87
C ARG A 64 -4.89 -6.09 -3.41
N GLY A 65 -4.09 -5.60 -2.47
CA GLY A 65 -4.36 -5.75 -1.04
C GLY A 65 -5.63 -5.05 -0.59
N LEU A 66 -5.83 -3.82 -1.04
CA LEU A 66 -7.04 -3.03 -0.77
C LEU A 66 -8.29 -3.72 -1.36
N GLN A 67 -8.23 -4.12 -2.63
CA GLN A 67 -9.34 -4.80 -3.31
C GLN A 67 -9.69 -6.14 -2.65
N ALA A 68 -8.69 -6.89 -2.17
CA ALA A 68 -8.91 -8.18 -1.52
C ALA A 68 -9.74 -8.10 -0.23
N VAL A 69 -9.80 -6.93 0.42
CA VAL A 69 -10.64 -6.71 1.60
C VAL A 69 -11.97 -6.01 1.28
N GLY A 70 -12.23 -5.68 0.00
CA GLY A 70 -13.48 -5.07 -0.44
C GLY A 70 -13.45 -3.55 -0.60
N ILE A 71 -12.28 -2.92 -0.57
CA ILE A 71 -12.13 -1.49 -0.90
C ILE A 71 -12.25 -1.27 -2.41
N GLU A 72 -13.03 -0.29 -2.82
CA GLU A 72 -12.99 0.29 -4.15
C GLU A 72 -11.76 1.18 -4.29
N VAL A 73 -10.88 0.85 -5.22
CA VAL A 73 -9.63 1.60 -5.44
C VAL A 73 -9.80 2.59 -6.58
N ILE A 74 -9.44 3.85 -6.33
CA ILE A 74 -9.34 4.91 -7.32
C ILE A 74 -7.85 5.10 -7.65
N ASP A 75 -7.37 4.49 -8.73
CA ASP A 75 -5.99 4.68 -9.19
C ASP A 75 -5.84 6.04 -9.87
N VAL A 76 -5.08 6.94 -9.24
CA VAL A 76 -4.75 8.26 -9.80
C VAL A 76 -3.40 8.27 -10.52
N GLY A 77 -2.70 7.14 -10.56
CA GLY A 77 -1.47 6.94 -11.32
C GLY A 77 -0.24 7.60 -10.71
N MET A 78 0.63 8.11 -11.59
CA MET A 78 1.88 8.77 -11.20
C MET A 78 1.65 10.26 -10.99
N VAL A 79 1.67 10.71 -9.73
CA VAL A 79 1.31 12.07 -9.32
C VAL A 79 2.20 12.54 -8.15
N THR A 80 2.15 13.83 -7.83
CA THR A 80 2.71 14.36 -6.59
C THR A 80 1.80 14.02 -5.39
N THR A 81 2.39 13.89 -4.20
CA THR A 81 1.64 13.86 -2.91
C THR A 81 1.09 15.24 -2.61
#